data_AF-A0A507BAI2-F1
#
_entry.id   AF-A0A507BAI2-F1
#
_cell.length_a   1.000
_cell.length_b   1.000
_cell.length_c   1.000
_cell.angle_alpha   90.00
_cell.angle_beta   90.00
_cell.angle_gamma   90.00
#
_symmetry.space_group_name_H-M   'P 1'
#
loop_
_entity.id
_entity.type
_entity.pdbx_description
1 polymer ?
#
loop_
_entity_poly.entity_id
_entity_poly.type
_entity_poly.pdbx_seq_one_letter_code
_entity_poly.pdbx_strand_id
1 'polypeptide(L)'
;MFEKAIKAAFGDPDEERTAERQLMALRQTGSASSYAVKFRQVSSSLEWKDEPLMVAFYAGLKAEVKDELAKIDRPKEFAQYVAIAVRIDDRLYERRMERKGQQQRV
;
A
#
# COMPACT_ATOMS: atom_id res chain seq x y z
N MET A 1 -3.62 9.44 -40.60
CA MET A 1 -4.50 9.92 -39.50
C MET A 1 -5.12 8.70 -38.81
N PHE A 2 -4.34 7.98 -37.98
CA PHE A 2 -4.81 6.76 -37.28
C PHE A 2 -4.21 6.61 -35.88
N GLU A 3 -3.67 7.67 -35.28
CA GLU A 3 -3.06 7.61 -33.94
C GLU A 3 -3.90 8.29 -32.84
N LYS A 4 -4.92 9.09 -33.22
CA LYS A 4 -5.78 9.78 -32.25
C LYS A 4 -7.04 9.02 -31.84
N ALA A 5 -7.42 7.98 -32.57
CA ALA A 5 -8.68 7.27 -32.32
C ALA A 5 -8.61 6.26 -31.15
N ILE A 6 -7.40 5.82 -30.74
CA ILE A 6 -7.23 4.89 -29.61
C ILE A 6 -7.08 5.63 -28.27
N LYS A 7 -6.58 6.87 -28.28
CA LYS A 7 -6.51 7.73 -27.07
C LYS A 7 -7.88 8.12 -26.49
N ALA A 8 -8.96 7.93 -27.24
CA ALA A 8 -10.31 8.32 -26.81
C ALA A 8 -11.08 7.23 -26.06
N ALA A 9 -10.58 5.98 -26.04
CA ALA A 9 -11.34 4.86 -25.48
C ALA A 9 -10.77 4.30 -24.15
N PHE A 10 -9.48 4.49 -23.83
CA PHE A 10 -8.83 3.76 -22.71
C PHE A 10 -7.69 4.50 -21.98
N GLY A 11 -7.71 5.85 -21.91
CA GLY A 11 -6.72 6.60 -21.13
C GLY A 11 -5.35 6.80 -21.81
N ASP A 12 -4.49 7.66 -21.24
CA ASP A 12 -3.17 7.97 -21.78
C ASP A 12 -2.14 6.90 -21.34
N PRO A 13 -1.56 6.10 -22.25
CA PRO A 13 -0.63 5.02 -21.89
C PRO A 13 0.64 5.48 -21.14
N ASP A 14 0.97 6.77 -21.24
CA ASP A 14 2.11 7.34 -20.52
C ASP A 14 1.78 7.59 -19.04
N GLU A 15 0.52 7.90 -18.74
CA GLU A 15 0.04 8.10 -17.36
C GLU A 15 -0.03 6.78 -16.59
N GLU A 16 -0.53 5.70 -17.22
CA GLU A 16 -0.57 4.37 -16.61
C GLU A 16 0.84 3.87 -16.26
N ARG A 17 1.77 3.90 -17.21
CA ARG A 17 3.17 3.49 -16.97
C ARG A 17 3.85 4.32 -15.90
N THR A 18 3.52 5.61 -15.82
CA THR A 18 4.04 6.49 -14.78
C THR A 18 3.48 6.11 -13.41
N ALA A 19 2.18 5.86 -13.30
CA ALA A 19 1.51 5.42 -12.08
C ALA A 19 2.03 4.06 -11.59
N GLU A 20 2.25 3.09 -12.49
CA GLU A 20 2.84 1.79 -12.16
C GLU A 20 4.25 1.95 -11.56
N ARG A 21 5.11 2.75 -12.19
CA ARG A 21 6.46 3.02 -11.67
C ARG A 21 6.42 3.70 -10.31
N GLN A 22 5.51 4.67 -10.13
CA GLN A 22 5.32 5.34 -8.85
C GLN A 22 4.85 4.37 -7.76
N LEU A 23 3.90 3.48 -8.05
CA LEU A 23 3.47 2.44 -7.11
C LEU A 23 4.61 1.51 -6.71
N MET A 24 5.38 1.02 -7.69
CA MET A 24 6.49 0.11 -7.43
C MET A 24 7.63 0.77 -6.66
N ALA A 25 7.79 2.09 -6.76
CA ALA A 25 8.75 2.88 -5.99
C ALA A 25 8.22 3.30 -4.60
N LEU A 26 6.90 3.27 -4.38
CA LEU A 26 6.30 3.74 -3.13
C LEU A 26 6.67 2.83 -1.96
N ARG A 27 7.16 3.43 -0.87
CA ARG A 27 7.54 2.74 0.36
C ARG A 27 6.83 3.35 1.57
N GLN A 28 6.50 2.52 2.54
CA GLN A 28 5.99 2.93 3.84
C GLN A 28 7.14 3.53 4.67
N THR A 29 7.26 4.86 4.64
CA THR A 29 8.23 5.59 5.47
C THR A 29 7.63 6.04 6.81
N GLY A 30 6.34 6.36 6.83
CA GLY A 30 5.58 6.75 8.02
C GLY A 30 4.61 5.66 8.50
N SER A 31 3.40 6.07 8.88
CA SER A 31 2.33 5.14 9.21
C SER A 31 1.85 4.38 7.97
N ALA A 32 1.37 3.15 8.16
CA ALA A 32 0.73 2.37 7.12
C ALA A 32 -0.53 3.07 6.56
N SER A 33 -1.25 3.84 7.40
CA SER A 33 -2.40 4.64 6.97
C SER A 33 -2.02 5.72 5.96
N SER A 34 -0.94 6.47 6.22
CA SER A 34 -0.43 7.50 5.31
C SER A 34 0.08 6.89 4.00
N TYR A 35 0.73 5.73 4.10
CA TYR A 35 1.16 4.97 2.93
C TYR A 35 -0.04 4.50 2.09
N ALA A 36 -1.09 3.96 2.71
CA ALA A 36 -2.28 3.50 2.03
C ALA A 36 -3.04 4.60 1.28
N VAL A 37 -3.12 5.81 1.85
CA VAL A 37 -3.72 6.96 1.15
C VAL A 37 -2.94 7.28 -0.12
N LYS A 38 -1.61 7.38 -0.03
CA LYS A 38 -0.75 7.64 -1.21
C LYS A 38 -0.86 6.52 -2.24
N PHE A 39 -0.87 5.27 -1.78
CA PHE A 39 -1.00 4.12 -2.67
C PHE A 39 -2.32 4.18 -3.44
N ARG A 40 -3.45 4.46 -2.77
CA ARG A 40 -4.76 4.60 -3.42
C ARG A 40 -4.83 5.76 -4.40
N GLN A 41 -4.16 6.88 -4.09
CA GLN A 41 -4.11 8.03 -4.98
C GLN A 41 -3.37 7.71 -6.29
N VAL A 42 -2.30 6.92 -6.23
CA VAL A 42 -1.55 6.53 -7.43
C VAL A 42 -2.26 5.39 -8.16
N SER A 43 -2.86 4.45 -7.43
CA SER A 43 -3.56 3.31 -8.04
C SER A 43 -4.94 3.68 -8.61
N SER A 44 -5.51 4.86 -8.31
CA SER A 44 -6.84 5.23 -8.80
C SER A 44 -6.90 5.45 -10.31
N SER A 45 -5.75 5.73 -10.94
CA SER A 45 -5.62 5.83 -12.40
C SER A 45 -5.30 4.50 -13.06
N LEU A 46 -5.18 3.40 -12.29
CA LEU A 46 -4.91 2.07 -12.81
C LEU A 46 -6.16 1.20 -12.71
N GLU A 47 -6.48 0.48 -13.79
CA GLU A 47 -7.57 -0.51 -13.80
C GLU A 47 -7.16 -1.86 -13.17
N TRP A 48 -6.32 -1.83 -12.15
CA TRP A 48 -5.79 -3.03 -11.51
C TRP A 48 -6.84 -3.69 -10.60
N LYS A 49 -6.88 -5.02 -10.63
CA LYS A 49 -7.68 -5.84 -9.70
C LYS A 49 -6.99 -5.95 -8.33
N ASP A 50 -7.74 -6.46 -7.35
CA ASP A 50 -7.29 -6.56 -5.96
C ASP A 50 -5.98 -7.34 -5.78
N GLU A 51 -5.80 -8.47 -6.44
CA GLU A 51 -4.59 -9.30 -6.27
C GLU A 51 -3.29 -8.55 -6.68
N PRO A 52 -3.19 -7.95 -7.89
CA PRO A 52 -2.07 -7.06 -8.23
C PRO A 52 -1.84 -5.91 -7.24
N LEU A 53 -2.92 -5.26 -6.79
CA LEU A 53 -2.83 -4.16 -5.81
C LEU A 53 -2.27 -4.66 -4.47
N MET A 54 -2.70 -5.83 -4.00
CA MET A 54 -2.22 -6.43 -2.77
C MET A 54 -0.73 -6.81 -2.85
N VAL A 55 -0.27 -7.35 -3.99
CA VAL A 55 1.15 -7.65 -4.22
C VAL A 55 2.00 -6.38 -4.20
N ALA A 56 1.60 -5.35 -4.95
CA ALA A 56 2.33 -4.09 -5.00
C ALA A 56 2.32 -3.35 -3.65
N PHE A 57 1.19 -3.35 -2.95
CA PHE A 57 1.07 -2.76 -1.62
C PHE A 57 1.99 -3.47 -0.62
N TYR A 58 1.99 -4.81 -0.62
CA TYR A 58 2.88 -5.60 0.23
C TYR A 58 4.36 -5.32 -0.04
N ALA A 59 4.74 -5.10 -1.30
CA ALA A 59 6.13 -4.78 -1.65
C ALA A 59 6.62 -3.51 -0.96
N GLY A 60 5.74 -2.51 -0.79
CA GLY A 60 6.09 -1.23 -0.18
C GLY A 60 5.99 -1.15 1.34
N LEU A 61 5.38 -2.12 2.02
CA LEU A 61 5.25 -2.12 3.49
C LEU A 61 6.61 -2.24 4.22
N LYS A 62 6.65 -1.81 5.49
CA LYS A 62 7.78 -2.05 6.39
C LYS A 62 7.92 -3.54 6.72
N ALA A 63 9.15 -4.00 6.93
CA ALA A 63 9.45 -5.40 7.26
C ALA A 63 8.63 -5.90 8.47
N GLU A 64 8.59 -5.13 9.56
CA GLU A 64 7.83 -5.48 10.77
C GLU A 64 6.32 -5.66 10.50
N VAL A 65 5.74 -4.88 9.59
CA VAL A 65 4.33 -5.03 9.20
C VAL A 65 4.15 -6.28 8.34
N LYS A 66 5.08 -6.54 7.41
CA LYS A 66 5.06 -7.75 6.56
C LYS A 66 5.14 -9.03 7.39
N ASP A 67 6.01 -9.05 8.40
CA ASP A 67 6.22 -10.21 9.28
C ASP A 67 4.95 -10.59 10.04
N GLU A 68 4.22 -9.60 10.57
CA GLU A 68 2.94 -9.86 11.23
C GLU A 68 1.83 -10.20 10.23
N LEU A 69 1.81 -9.55 9.06
CA LEU A 69 0.82 -9.80 8.02
C LEU A 69 0.94 -11.20 7.44
N ALA A 70 2.15 -11.77 7.37
CA ALA A 70 2.40 -13.14 6.93
C ALA A 70 1.82 -14.23 7.86
N LYS A 71 1.45 -13.86 9.10
CA LYS A 71 0.85 -14.79 10.08
C LYS A 71 -0.67 -14.89 9.96
N ILE A 72 -1.28 -14.04 9.14
CA ILE A 72 -2.73 -13.93 9.00
C ILE A 72 -3.13 -14.51 7.64
N ASP A 73 -4.27 -15.18 7.59
CA ASP A 73 -4.87 -15.59 6.33
C ASP A 73 -5.09 -14.38 5.42
N ARG A 74 -4.54 -14.44 4.20
CA ARG A 74 -4.65 -13.35 3.24
C ARG A 74 -6.13 -13.18 2.84
N PRO A 75 -6.73 -11.99 3.06
CA PRO A 75 -8.08 -11.70 2.60
C PRO A 75 -8.13 -11.60 1.07
N LYS A 76 -9.32 -11.72 0.49
CA LYS A 76 -9.52 -11.62 -0.97
C LYS A 76 -9.66 -10.20 -1.47
N GLU A 77 -9.99 -9.27 -0.58
CA GLU A 77 -10.29 -7.88 -0.92
C GLU A 77 -9.13 -6.97 -0.55
N PHE A 78 -8.72 -6.11 -1.49
CA PHE A 78 -7.64 -5.16 -1.26
C PHE A 78 -7.96 -4.21 -0.09
N ALA A 79 -9.22 -3.77 0.02
CA ALA A 79 -9.65 -2.89 1.10
C ALA A 79 -9.46 -3.52 2.49
N GLN A 80 -9.78 -4.81 2.63
CA GLN A 80 -9.59 -5.55 3.88
C GLN A 80 -8.09 -5.74 4.19
N TYR A 81 -7.29 -6.05 3.16
CA TYR A 81 -5.84 -6.20 3.31
C TYR A 81 -5.17 -4.93 3.84
N VAL A 82 -5.53 -3.78 3.27
CA VAL A 82 -5.07 -2.47 3.74
C VAL A 82 -5.48 -2.24 5.20
N ALA A 83 -6.74 -2.51 5.55
CA ALA A 83 -7.23 -2.30 6.91
C ALA A 83 -6.50 -3.15 7.95
N ILE A 84 -6.13 -4.39 7.60
CA ILE A 84 -5.33 -5.26 8.47
C ILE A 84 -3.92 -4.72 8.63
N ALA A 85 -3.25 -4.34 7.53
CA ALA A 85 -1.90 -3.79 7.57
C ALA A 85 -1.81 -2.50 8.42
N VAL A 86 -2.83 -1.64 8.33
CA VAL A 86 -2.93 -0.43 9.17
C VAL A 86 -3.06 -0.79 10.65
N ARG A 87 -3.97 -1.71 11.00
CA ARG A 87 -4.14 -2.16 12.39
C ARG A 87 -2.87 -2.77 12.98
N ILE A 88 -2.13 -3.53 12.18
CA ILE A 88 -0.84 -4.11 12.58
C ILE A 88 0.16 -3.01 12.89
N ASP A 89 0.35 -2.04 11.98
CA ASP A 89 1.32 -0.95 12.15
C ASP A 89 0.99 -0.10 13.39
N ASP A 90 -0.29 0.21 13.62
CA ASP A 90 -0.76 0.93 14.79
C ASP A 90 -0.45 0.15 16.08
N ARG A 91 -0.72 -1.16 16.10
CA ARG A 91 -0.43 -2.01 17.27
C ARG A 91 1.06 -2.13 17.55
N LEU A 92 1.89 -2.25 16.51
CA LEU A 92 3.35 -2.24 16.63
C LEU A 92 3.85 -0.90 17.19
N TYR A 93 3.24 0.21 16.76
CA TYR A 93 3.55 1.53 17.30
C TYR A 93 3.18 1.64 18.79
N GLU A 94 1.96 1.27 19.18
CA GLU A 94 1.53 1.23 20.59
C GLU A 94 2.50 0.42 21.45
N ARG A 95 2.87 -0.78 21.00
CA ARG A 95 3.77 -1.66 21.74
C ARG A 95 5.17 -1.07 21.93
N ARG A 96 5.66 -0.30 20.95
CA ARG A 96 6.92 0.45 21.08
C ARG A 96 6.80 1.56 22.11
N MET A 97 5.67 2.26 22.16
CA MET A 97 5.44 3.33 23.14
C MET A 97 5.31 2.79 24.56
N GLU A 98 4.62 1.67 24.76
CA GLU A 98 4.54 0.97 26.06
C GLU A 98 5.93 0.60 26.59
N ARG A 99 6.78 0.00 25.75
CA ARG A 99 8.14 -0.40 26.13
C ARG A 99 9.01 0.81 26.50
N LYS A 100 8.90 1.91 25.75
CA LYS A 100 9.62 3.15 26.05
C LYS A 100 9.14 3.80 27.35
N GLY A 101 7.84 3.75 27.63
CA GLY A 101 7.27 4.27 28.87
C GLY A 101 7.66 3.43 30.09
N GLN A 102 7.81 2.11 29.92
CA GLN A 102 8.32 1.21 30.96
C GLN A 102 9.80 1.46 31.26
N GLN A 103 10.63 1.64 30.23
CA GLN A 103 12.08 1.92 30.38
C GLN A 103 12.41 3.25 31.06
N GLN A 104 11.51 4.24 31.05
CA GLN A 104 11.72 5.53 31.73
C GLN A 104 11.32 5.51 33.21
N ARG A 105 10.69 4.42 33.69
CA ARG A 105 10.21 4.28 35.08
C ARG A 105 11.08 3.34 35.93
N VAL A 106 12.15 2.79 35.34
CA VAL A 106 13.21 1.99 35.97
C VAL A 106 14.48 2.82 35.99
#